data_AF-A0A0S8K8R6-F1
#
_entry.id   AF-A0A0S8K8R6-F1
#
_cell.length_a   1.000
_cell.length_b   1.000
_cell.length_c   1.000
_cell.angle_alpha   90.00
_cell.angle_beta   90.00
_cell.angle_gamma   90.00
#
_symmetry.space_group_name_H-M   'P 1'
#
loop_
_entity.id
_entity.type
_entity.pdbx_description
1 polymer ?
#
loop_
_entity_poly.entity_id
_entity_poly.type
_entity_poly.pdbx_seq_one_letter_code
_entity_poly.pdbx_strand_id
1 'polypeptide(L)'
;FSFPPLNFRLDRPPNVLIVSPRERIESIREIMLVQDLDQEQFEDIEASVDELGVSSLVTELGGFGGTYPTFVAGDVSLPWTIATATEEWLHQYLAFAPLGFMYLLDSIGIARNYEIATINETVAGIVSGEIADLVMTAYYPQYRAPGGEGSSSAAGFDFNRTMRELRLAVDELLANGEIERAERLMEERRQFLVSKGYSIRKLNQAYFAFYGTYADEPTSVSPIGSEVSELRRDSVSLRDFLNRAAALTSRQDLINRLKRPSDEGALLVRSPS
;
A
#
# COMPACT_ATOMS: atom_id res chain seq x y z
N PHE A 1 23.68 17.29 4.00
CA PHE A 1 22.68 17.89 3.10
C PHE A 1 21.73 16.77 2.73
N SER A 2 20.46 16.85 3.13
CA SER A 2 19.46 15.82 2.83
C SER A 2 18.64 16.31 1.63
N PHE A 3 18.62 15.55 0.55
CA PHE A 3 17.87 15.90 -0.67
C PHE A 3 16.90 14.76 -1.00
N PRO A 4 15.62 15.03 -1.30
CA PRO A 4 14.98 16.34 -1.17
C PRO A 4 14.84 16.77 0.31
N PRO A 5 14.81 18.08 0.62
CA PRO A 5 14.59 18.52 1.99
C PRO A 5 13.22 18.03 2.49
N LEU A 6 13.10 17.69 3.77
CA LEU A 6 11.79 17.35 4.35
C LEU A 6 10.88 18.58 4.31
N ASN A 7 9.73 18.48 3.64
CA ASN A 7 8.75 19.56 3.56
C ASN A 7 7.36 19.00 3.24
N PHE A 8 6.38 19.31 4.09
CA PHE A 8 5.00 18.86 3.97
C PHE A 8 4.04 19.95 4.43
N ARG A 9 2.78 19.85 4.00
CA ARG A 9 1.67 20.72 4.41
C ARG A 9 0.53 19.89 4.94
N LEU A 10 -0.08 20.38 6.02
CA LEU A 10 -1.33 19.86 6.55
C LEU A 10 -2.48 20.54 5.82
N ASP A 11 -3.08 19.84 4.87
CA ASP A 11 -4.20 20.30 4.06
C ASP A 11 -4.91 19.08 3.46
N ARG A 12 -6.10 19.25 2.90
CA ARG A 12 -6.81 18.15 2.24
C ARG A 12 -6.05 17.72 0.98
N PRO A 13 -5.61 16.46 0.86
CA PRO A 13 -5.03 15.98 -0.38
C PRO A 13 -6.05 15.97 -1.53
N PRO A 14 -5.61 15.99 -2.80
CA PRO A 14 -6.49 15.73 -3.94
C PRO A 14 -7.23 14.39 -3.80
N ASN A 15 -8.41 14.30 -4.39
CA ASN A 15 -9.10 13.02 -4.56
C ASN A 15 -8.46 12.23 -5.71
N VAL A 16 -8.65 10.92 -5.75
CA VAL A 16 -8.18 10.08 -6.86
C VAL A 16 -9.31 9.23 -7.41
N LEU A 17 -9.42 9.18 -8.73
CA LEU A 17 -10.21 8.19 -9.47
C LEU A 17 -9.31 7.02 -9.86
N ILE A 18 -9.66 5.85 -9.38
CA ILE A 18 -9.03 4.57 -9.70
C ILE A 18 -9.91 3.85 -10.71
N VAL A 19 -9.29 3.37 -11.79
CA VAL A 19 -9.96 2.61 -12.84
C VAL A 19 -9.31 1.24 -12.96
N SER A 20 -10.13 0.21 -12.80
CA SER A 20 -9.76 -1.20 -12.91
C SER A 20 -10.56 -1.87 -14.03
N PRO A 21 -9.98 -2.80 -14.79
CA PRO A 21 -10.77 -3.73 -15.59
C PRO A 21 -11.71 -4.53 -14.69
N ARG A 22 -12.81 -5.05 -15.26
CA ARG A 22 -13.77 -5.85 -14.49
C ARG A 22 -13.31 -7.30 -14.32
N GLU A 23 -12.48 -7.78 -15.25
CA GLU A 23 -12.02 -9.17 -15.36
C GLU A 23 -10.87 -9.52 -14.40
N ARG A 24 -10.21 -8.52 -13.80
CA ARG A 24 -9.10 -8.72 -12.87
C ARG A 24 -8.92 -7.50 -11.97
N ILE A 25 -8.26 -7.70 -10.84
CA ILE A 25 -7.95 -6.61 -9.91
C ILE A 25 -6.58 -6.05 -10.28
N GLU A 26 -6.62 -4.90 -10.95
CA GLU A 26 -5.43 -4.16 -11.41
C GLU A 26 -5.81 -2.69 -11.61
N SER A 27 -4.96 -1.75 -11.21
CA SER A 27 -5.17 -0.33 -11.52
C SER A 27 -4.60 -0.03 -12.92
N ILE A 28 -5.46 0.21 -13.92
CA ILE A 28 -5.03 0.58 -15.28
C ILE A 28 -4.87 2.09 -15.42
N ARG A 29 -5.64 2.89 -14.66
CA ARG A 29 -5.53 4.35 -14.60
C ARG A 29 -5.81 4.86 -13.19
N GLU A 30 -5.04 5.85 -12.80
CA GLU A 30 -5.26 6.66 -11.61
C GLU A 30 -5.25 8.12 -12.03
N ILE A 31 -6.32 8.84 -11.73
CA ILE A 31 -6.53 10.21 -12.18
C ILE A 31 -6.75 11.07 -10.95
N MET A 32 -5.82 12.00 -10.71
CA MET A 32 -5.99 13.00 -9.66
C MET A 32 -7.16 13.92 -10.02
N LEU A 33 -8.06 14.09 -9.06
CA LEU A 33 -9.22 14.95 -9.13
C LEU A 33 -9.04 16.16 -8.21
N VAL A 34 -9.93 17.14 -8.35
CA VAL A 34 -9.95 18.31 -7.46
C VAL A 34 -10.38 17.90 -6.04
N GLN A 35 -9.94 18.67 -5.05
CA GLN A 35 -10.19 18.40 -3.62
C GLN A 35 -11.66 18.59 -3.24
N ASP A 36 -12.28 19.65 -3.76
CA ASP A 36 -13.65 20.05 -3.43
C ASP A 36 -14.66 19.27 -4.25
N LEU A 37 -14.80 17.98 -3.92
CA LEU A 37 -15.82 17.10 -4.46
C LEU A 37 -16.66 16.54 -3.31
N ASP A 38 -17.97 16.57 -3.45
CA ASP A 38 -18.89 15.90 -2.54
C ASP A 38 -19.18 14.46 -2.98
N GLN A 39 -19.96 13.75 -2.15
CA GLN A 39 -20.28 12.35 -2.40
C GLN A 39 -21.14 12.14 -3.66
N GLU A 40 -22.04 13.07 -3.99
CA GLU A 40 -22.86 12.98 -5.19
C GLU A 40 -21.96 13.07 -6.43
N GLN A 41 -20.99 14.00 -6.40
CA GLN A 41 -19.99 14.14 -7.46
C GLN A 41 -19.08 12.92 -7.59
N PHE A 42 -18.73 12.24 -6.48
CA PHE A 42 -18.01 10.96 -6.55
C PHE A 42 -18.84 9.92 -7.32
N GLU A 43 -20.11 9.76 -6.96
CA GLU A 43 -21.01 8.77 -7.56
C GLU A 43 -21.27 9.07 -9.05
N ASP A 44 -21.42 10.34 -9.42
CA ASP A 44 -21.60 10.77 -10.81
C ASP A 44 -20.36 10.47 -11.69
N ILE A 45 -19.16 10.77 -11.18
CA ILE A 45 -17.90 10.48 -11.87
C ILE A 45 -17.75 8.96 -12.06
N GLU A 46 -17.99 8.19 -11.00
CA GLU A 46 -17.91 6.74 -11.05
C GLU A 46 -18.91 6.13 -12.02
N ALA A 47 -20.17 6.54 -11.98
CA ALA A 47 -21.20 6.06 -12.89
C ALA A 47 -20.82 6.33 -14.35
N SER A 48 -20.33 7.53 -14.65
CA SER A 48 -19.89 7.92 -15.99
C SER A 48 -18.71 7.07 -16.49
N VAL A 49 -17.81 6.66 -15.58
CA VAL A 49 -16.67 5.80 -15.92
C VAL A 49 -17.10 4.34 -16.03
N ASP A 50 -17.99 3.87 -15.16
CA ASP A 50 -18.51 2.50 -15.16
C ASP A 50 -19.28 2.20 -16.47
N GLU A 51 -19.91 3.20 -17.11
CA GLU A 51 -20.52 3.09 -18.46
C GLU A 51 -19.53 2.67 -19.56
N LEU A 52 -18.22 2.88 -19.36
CA LEU A 52 -17.18 2.44 -20.29
C LEU A 52 -16.85 0.94 -20.15
N GLY A 53 -17.58 0.21 -19.30
CA GLY A 53 -17.39 -1.22 -19.08
C GLY A 53 -16.24 -1.56 -18.13
N VAL A 54 -15.82 -0.61 -17.30
CA VAL A 54 -14.75 -0.76 -16.30
C VAL A 54 -15.32 -0.69 -14.88
N SER A 55 -14.48 -0.95 -13.88
CA SER A 55 -14.78 -0.77 -12.46
C SER A 55 -14.05 0.48 -11.97
N SER A 56 -14.77 1.42 -11.34
CA SER A 56 -14.20 2.68 -10.86
C SER A 56 -14.34 2.89 -9.35
N LEU A 57 -13.40 3.63 -8.76
CA LEU A 57 -13.49 4.12 -7.39
C LEU A 57 -12.92 5.54 -7.30
N VAL A 58 -13.71 6.50 -6.85
CA VAL A 58 -13.23 7.79 -6.36
C VAL A 58 -13.02 7.70 -4.85
N THR A 59 -11.83 8.04 -4.38
CA THR A 59 -11.50 8.01 -2.96
C THR A 59 -10.61 9.16 -2.54
N GLU A 60 -10.65 9.48 -1.25
CA GLU A 60 -9.80 10.47 -0.62
C GLU A 60 -8.42 9.86 -0.35
N LEU A 61 -7.37 10.67 -0.52
CA LEU A 61 -6.00 10.27 -0.16
C LEU A 61 -5.67 10.68 1.27
N GLY A 62 -4.92 9.83 1.99
CA GLY A 62 -4.38 10.18 3.30
C GLY A 62 -3.15 11.12 3.23
N GLY A 63 -2.35 10.94 2.19
CA GLY A 63 -1.20 11.78 1.85
C GLY A 63 -1.01 11.85 0.34
N PHE A 64 -0.22 12.83 -0.12
CA PHE A 64 0.14 12.95 -1.53
C PHE A 64 1.55 13.50 -1.74
N GLY A 65 2.45 12.60 -2.13
CA GLY A 65 3.87 12.84 -2.39
C GLY A 65 4.20 13.34 -3.78
N GLY A 66 3.22 13.39 -4.70
CA GLY A 66 3.39 13.85 -6.08
C GLY A 66 3.67 15.36 -6.22
N THR A 67 3.66 16.11 -5.12
CA THR A 67 3.97 17.55 -5.07
C THR A 67 5.02 17.83 -4.02
N TYR A 68 5.78 18.92 -4.16
CA TYR A 68 6.74 19.38 -3.17
C TYR A 68 6.38 20.81 -2.73
N PRO A 69 5.93 21.05 -1.48
CA PRO A 69 5.83 20.11 -0.35
C PRO A 69 4.77 19.02 -0.55
N THR A 70 4.90 17.90 0.16
CA THR A 70 3.87 16.84 0.19
C THR A 70 2.61 17.31 0.91
N PHE A 71 1.45 16.76 0.57
CA PHE A 71 0.21 16.98 1.33
C PHE A 71 -0.04 15.84 2.30
N VAL A 72 -0.55 16.16 3.49
CA VAL A 72 -0.92 15.19 4.53
C VAL A 72 -2.25 15.65 5.13
N ALA A 73 -3.20 14.73 5.29
CA ALA A 73 -4.48 15.03 5.92
C ALA A 73 -4.28 15.63 7.32
N GLY A 74 -4.98 16.72 7.62
CA GLY A 74 -4.78 17.52 8.84
C GLY A 74 -5.64 17.10 10.03
N ASP A 75 -6.60 16.21 9.84
CA ASP A 75 -7.64 15.81 10.80
C ASP A 75 -7.40 14.41 11.41
N VAL A 76 -6.13 14.03 11.51
CA VAL A 76 -5.65 12.72 11.95
C VAL A 76 -4.77 12.82 13.19
N SER A 77 -4.51 11.67 13.84
CA SER A 77 -3.65 11.63 15.02
C SER A 77 -2.20 12.06 14.71
N LEU A 78 -1.49 12.59 15.71
CA LEU A 78 -0.08 12.97 15.54
C LEU A 78 0.83 11.81 15.06
N PRO A 79 0.73 10.58 15.61
CA PRO A 79 1.51 9.45 15.09
C PRO A 79 1.25 9.19 13.61
N TRP A 80 -0.02 9.22 13.20
CA TRP A 80 -0.40 9.04 11.80
C TRP A 80 0.14 10.17 10.92
N THR A 81 0.03 11.43 11.37
CA THR A 81 0.59 12.59 10.65
C THR A 81 2.08 12.42 10.39
N ILE A 82 2.84 11.98 11.40
CA ILE A 82 4.29 11.76 11.28
C ILE A 82 4.58 10.61 10.31
N ALA A 83 3.85 9.50 10.41
CA ALA A 83 4.00 8.37 9.51
C ALA A 83 3.73 8.80 8.06
N THR A 84 2.55 9.36 7.77
CA THR A 84 2.19 9.80 6.42
C THR A 84 3.14 10.86 5.87
N ALA A 85 3.51 11.88 6.65
CA ALA A 85 4.50 12.87 6.19
C ALA A 85 5.84 12.24 5.83
N THR A 86 6.26 11.23 6.60
CA THR A 86 7.51 10.48 6.35
C THR A 86 7.38 9.60 5.11
N GLU A 87 6.26 8.92 4.94
CA GLU A 87 5.96 8.05 3.80
C GLU A 87 5.99 8.82 2.49
N GLU A 88 5.22 9.91 2.42
CA GLU A 88 5.14 10.75 1.22
C GLU A 88 6.49 11.38 0.87
N TRP A 89 7.22 11.86 1.87
CA TRP A 89 8.58 12.37 1.65
C TRP A 89 9.53 11.25 1.19
N LEU A 90 9.37 10.03 1.71
CA LEU A 90 10.20 8.90 1.35
C LEU A 90 9.98 8.48 -0.10
N HIS A 91 8.76 8.54 -0.63
CA HIS A 91 8.52 8.36 -2.07
C HIS A 91 9.32 9.37 -2.90
N GLN A 92 9.38 10.63 -2.48
CA GLN A 92 10.18 11.65 -3.17
C GLN A 92 11.68 11.39 -3.06
N TYR A 93 12.14 10.94 -1.90
CA TYR A 93 13.53 10.54 -1.70
C TYR A 93 13.90 9.35 -2.60
N LEU A 94 13.06 8.31 -2.62
CA LEU A 94 13.26 7.10 -3.40
C LEU A 94 13.13 7.33 -4.91
N ALA A 95 12.43 8.37 -5.35
CA ALA A 95 12.38 8.74 -6.78
C ALA A 95 13.77 9.00 -7.39
N PHE A 96 14.78 9.29 -6.55
CA PHE A 96 16.19 9.43 -6.95
C PHE A 96 17.02 8.16 -6.79
N ALA A 97 16.40 7.04 -6.41
CA ALA A 97 17.00 5.72 -6.27
C ALA A 97 16.35 4.73 -7.26
N PRO A 98 17.01 3.59 -7.56
CA PRO A 98 16.47 2.61 -8.51
C PRO A 98 15.03 2.18 -8.25
N LEU A 99 14.72 1.77 -7.01
CA LEU A 99 13.38 1.29 -6.65
C LEU A 99 12.31 2.35 -6.90
N GLY A 100 12.47 3.54 -6.33
CA GLY A 100 11.48 4.60 -6.44
C GLY A 100 11.43 5.25 -7.81
N PHE A 101 12.51 5.22 -8.60
CA PHE A 101 12.46 5.69 -9.98
C PHE A 101 11.59 4.79 -10.85
N MET A 102 11.66 3.46 -10.70
CA MET A 102 10.74 2.58 -11.43
C MET A 102 9.31 2.70 -10.93
N TYR A 103 9.12 2.88 -9.61
CA TYR A 103 7.80 3.20 -9.06
C TYR A 103 7.25 4.51 -9.64
N LEU A 104 8.09 5.55 -9.80
CA LEU A 104 7.70 6.77 -10.50
C LEU A 104 7.23 6.46 -11.93
N LEU A 105 7.98 5.64 -12.70
CA LEU A 105 7.58 5.24 -14.05
C LEU A 105 6.27 4.44 -14.08
N ASP A 106 6.01 3.62 -13.06
CA ASP A 106 4.75 2.91 -12.87
C ASP A 106 3.59 3.88 -12.60
N SER A 107 3.75 4.78 -11.61
CA SER A 107 2.72 5.74 -11.19
C SER A 107 2.27 6.69 -12.31
N ILE A 108 3.19 7.10 -13.20
CA ILE A 108 2.87 7.95 -14.36
C ILE A 108 2.47 7.14 -15.61
N GLY A 109 2.41 5.81 -15.50
CA GLY A 109 1.93 4.90 -16.55
C GLY A 109 2.88 4.71 -17.72
N ILE A 110 4.18 5.01 -17.57
CA ILE A 110 5.21 4.79 -18.61
C ILE A 110 5.67 3.33 -18.62
N ALA A 111 5.89 2.74 -17.44
CA ALA A 111 6.34 1.35 -17.31
C ALA A 111 5.64 0.69 -16.11
N ARG A 112 4.47 0.10 -16.35
CA ARG A 112 3.66 -0.54 -15.30
C ARG A 112 4.35 -1.77 -14.73
N ASN A 113 4.46 -1.85 -13.41
CA ASN A 113 5.03 -2.96 -12.68
C ASN A 113 4.46 -3.05 -11.25
N TYR A 114 3.41 -3.86 -11.10
CA TYR A 114 2.72 -4.06 -9.83
C TYR A 114 3.64 -4.59 -8.71
N GLU A 115 4.62 -5.44 -9.04
CA GLU A 115 5.55 -5.94 -8.03
C GLU A 115 6.45 -4.82 -7.49
N ILE A 116 6.93 -3.92 -8.36
CA ILE A 116 7.70 -2.74 -7.94
C ILE A 116 6.87 -1.79 -7.10
N ALA A 117 5.61 -1.52 -7.50
CA ALA A 117 4.70 -0.71 -6.70
C ALA A 117 4.52 -1.31 -5.31
N THR A 118 4.20 -2.61 -5.23
CA THR A 118 4.04 -3.33 -3.96
C THR A 118 5.32 -3.25 -3.10
N ILE A 119 6.51 -3.48 -3.68
CA ILE A 119 7.79 -3.38 -2.95
C ILE A 119 8.00 -1.97 -2.42
N ASN A 120 7.80 -0.95 -3.27
CA ASN A 120 8.03 0.44 -2.90
C ASN A 120 7.08 0.90 -1.77
N GLU A 121 5.78 0.61 -1.88
CA GLU A 121 4.79 0.88 -0.83
C GLU A 121 5.16 0.17 0.49
N THR A 122 5.54 -1.12 0.42
CA THR A 122 5.93 -1.86 1.63
C THR A 122 7.14 -1.23 2.32
N VAL A 123 8.16 -0.85 1.53
CA VAL A 123 9.35 -0.19 2.07
C VAL A 123 8.98 1.15 2.69
N ALA A 124 8.09 1.91 2.05
CA ALA A 124 7.65 3.20 2.52
C ALA A 124 6.91 3.07 3.86
N GLY A 125 5.93 2.15 3.97
CA GLY A 125 5.17 1.87 5.18
C GLY A 125 6.01 1.38 6.36
N ILE A 126 6.96 0.47 6.12
CA ILE A 126 7.87 -0.01 7.19
C ILE A 126 8.72 1.15 7.73
N VAL A 127 9.31 1.95 6.83
CA VAL A 127 10.20 3.05 7.24
C VAL A 127 9.42 4.17 7.90
N SER A 128 8.23 4.51 7.38
CA SER A 128 7.37 5.55 7.92
C SER A 128 6.88 5.19 9.33
N GLY A 129 6.44 3.95 9.54
CA GLY A 129 6.02 3.44 10.84
C GLY A 129 7.15 3.45 11.88
N GLU A 130 8.33 2.92 11.53
CA GLU A 130 9.47 2.91 12.45
C GLU A 130 9.97 4.33 12.80
N ILE A 131 9.99 5.25 11.83
CA ILE A 131 10.35 6.65 12.11
C ILE A 131 9.29 7.31 12.99
N ALA A 132 8.00 7.09 12.74
CA ALA A 132 6.93 7.62 13.58
C ALA A 132 7.08 7.14 15.03
N ASP A 133 7.32 5.85 15.24
CA ASP A 133 7.55 5.27 16.57
C ASP A 133 8.78 5.87 17.27
N LEU A 134 9.89 6.05 16.54
CA LEU A 134 11.10 6.67 17.07
C LEU A 134 10.86 8.13 17.46
N VAL A 135 10.18 8.91 16.62
CA VAL A 135 9.85 10.32 16.87
C VAL A 135 8.89 10.43 18.06
N MET A 136 7.85 9.61 18.11
CA MET A 136 6.90 9.58 19.22
C MET A 136 7.60 9.23 20.54
N THR A 137 8.50 8.26 20.52
CA THR A 137 9.27 7.85 21.70
C THR A 137 10.23 8.93 22.18
N ALA A 138 10.92 9.60 21.26
CA ALA A 138 11.94 10.59 21.60
C ALA A 138 11.36 11.96 22.02
N TYR A 139 10.27 12.39 21.39
CA TYR A 139 9.78 13.78 21.50
C TYR A 139 8.38 13.89 22.10
N TYR A 140 7.58 12.83 22.05
CA TYR A 140 6.19 12.82 22.47
C TYR A 140 5.83 11.67 23.44
N PRO A 141 6.70 11.27 24.39
CA PRO A 141 6.46 10.12 25.25
C PRO A 141 5.18 10.24 26.09
N GLN A 142 4.73 11.46 26.40
CA GLN A 142 3.50 11.76 27.13
C GLN A 142 2.22 11.37 26.38
N TYR A 143 2.29 11.24 25.05
CA TYR A 143 1.15 10.81 24.23
C TYR A 143 1.10 9.28 24.07
N ARG A 144 2.10 8.56 24.59
CA ARG A 144 2.08 7.10 24.70
C ARG A 144 1.29 6.76 25.96
N ALA A 145 0.04 6.31 25.82
CA ALA A 145 -0.74 5.86 26.96
C ALA A 145 0.04 4.78 27.73
N PRO A 146 0.10 4.83 29.08
CA PRO A 146 0.74 3.78 29.87
C PRO A 146 -0.10 2.51 29.74
N GLY A 147 0.30 1.60 28.85
CA GLY A 147 -0.36 0.30 28.63
C GLY A 147 -1.16 0.15 27.31
N GLY A 148 -0.83 0.90 26.26
CA GLY A 148 -1.45 0.74 24.94
C GLY A 148 -0.82 -0.35 24.05
N GLU A 149 -0.59 -1.55 24.57
CA GLU A 149 -0.50 -2.74 23.70
C GLU A 149 -1.86 -3.41 23.71
N GLY A 150 -2.39 -3.61 22.52
CA GLY A 150 -3.74 -4.08 22.29
C GLY A 150 -4.68 -2.92 22.01
N SER A 151 -4.77 -2.55 20.73
CA SER A 151 -6.11 -2.58 20.12
C SER A 151 -6.78 -3.82 20.70
N SER A 152 -7.69 -3.61 21.65
CA SER A 152 -8.54 -4.66 22.15
C SER A 152 -9.30 -5.15 20.92
N SER A 153 -8.81 -6.22 20.30
CA SER A 153 -9.70 -7.16 19.63
C SER A 153 -10.58 -7.68 20.75
N ALA A 154 -11.65 -6.93 21.02
CA ALA A 154 -12.88 -7.53 21.48
C ALA A 154 -13.07 -8.77 20.59
N ALA A 155 -13.45 -9.90 21.18
CA ALA A 155 -13.60 -11.19 20.51
C ALA A 155 -14.74 -11.18 19.46
N GLY A 156 -14.75 -10.22 18.53
CA GLY A 156 -15.78 -9.91 17.57
C GLY A 156 -15.12 -9.40 16.29
N PHE A 157 -15.31 -10.18 15.22
CA PHE A 157 -15.05 -9.83 13.83
C PHE A 157 -13.65 -9.30 13.48
N ASP A 158 -12.86 -10.17 12.84
CA ASP A 158 -11.56 -9.83 12.25
C ASP A 158 -11.77 -9.26 10.84
N PHE A 159 -11.75 -7.93 10.73
CA PHE A 159 -11.87 -7.20 9.46
C PHE A 159 -10.80 -7.61 8.48
N ASN A 160 -9.55 -7.71 8.95
CA ASN A 160 -8.40 -7.92 8.08
C ASN A 160 -8.47 -9.30 7.41
N ARG A 161 -8.71 -10.33 8.23
CA ARG A 161 -8.93 -11.68 7.71
C ARG A 161 -10.11 -11.72 6.74
N THR A 162 -11.21 -11.02 7.06
CA THR A 162 -12.40 -11.01 6.21
C THR A 162 -12.13 -10.39 4.84
N MET A 163 -11.41 -9.27 4.78
CA MET A 163 -11.05 -8.62 3.53
C MET A 163 -10.08 -9.47 2.69
N ARG A 164 -9.13 -10.16 3.34
CA ARG A 164 -8.22 -11.08 2.68
C ARG A 164 -8.94 -12.29 2.08
N GLU A 165 -9.83 -12.91 2.86
CA GLU A 165 -10.68 -14.02 2.38
C GLU A 165 -11.55 -13.59 1.21
N LEU A 166 -12.13 -12.39 1.28
CA LEU A 166 -12.89 -11.82 0.17
C LEU A 166 -12.00 -11.63 -1.07
N ARG A 167 -10.80 -11.05 -0.91
CA ARG A 167 -9.85 -10.83 -2.02
C ARG A 167 -9.56 -12.13 -2.77
N LEU A 168 -9.27 -13.20 -2.04
CA LEU A 168 -8.95 -14.52 -2.61
C LEU A 168 -10.14 -15.12 -3.35
N ALA A 169 -11.34 -15.05 -2.77
CA ALA A 169 -12.56 -15.55 -3.41
C ALA A 169 -12.90 -14.74 -4.69
N VAL A 170 -12.68 -13.43 -4.67
CA VAL A 170 -12.87 -12.57 -5.86
C VAL A 170 -11.87 -12.93 -6.95
N ASP A 171 -10.57 -13.11 -6.62
CA ASP A 171 -9.57 -13.57 -7.61
C ASP A 171 -9.98 -14.88 -8.28
N GLU A 172 -10.46 -15.86 -7.50
CA GLU A 172 -10.89 -17.15 -8.03
C GLU A 172 -12.08 -17.01 -8.99
N LEU A 173 -13.09 -16.22 -8.62
CA LEU A 173 -14.25 -15.95 -9.47
C LEU A 173 -13.86 -15.24 -10.77
N LEU A 174 -12.99 -14.23 -10.68
CA LEU A 174 -12.50 -13.48 -11.84
C LEU A 174 -11.65 -14.37 -12.77
N ALA A 175 -10.81 -15.25 -12.22
CA ALA A 175 -10.04 -16.22 -13.00
C ALA A 175 -10.93 -17.22 -13.75
N ASN A 176 -12.13 -17.52 -13.22
CA ASN A 176 -13.13 -18.36 -13.86
C ASN A 176 -14.05 -17.58 -14.83
N GLY A 177 -13.87 -16.27 -15.00
CA GLY A 177 -14.71 -15.41 -15.83
C GLY A 177 -16.08 -15.09 -15.22
N GLU A 178 -16.29 -15.36 -13.93
CA GLU A 178 -17.56 -15.13 -13.22
C GLU A 178 -17.66 -13.69 -12.67
N ILE A 179 -17.52 -12.69 -13.54
CA ILE A 179 -17.42 -11.27 -13.19
C ILE A 179 -18.60 -10.79 -12.34
N GLU A 180 -19.83 -11.01 -12.80
CA GLU A 180 -21.02 -10.52 -12.10
C GLU A 180 -21.20 -11.20 -10.73
N ARG A 181 -20.68 -12.43 -10.59
CA ARG A 181 -20.71 -13.15 -9.31
C ARG A 181 -19.69 -12.58 -8.34
N ALA A 182 -18.50 -12.23 -8.83
CA ALA A 182 -17.49 -11.54 -8.04
C ALA A 182 -18.01 -10.19 -7.53
N GLU A 183 -18.65 -9.40 -8.39
CA GLU A 183 -19.23 -8.10 -8.03
C GLU A 183 -20.36 -8.20 -7.02
N ARG A 184 -21.28 -9.16 -7.19
CA ARG A 184 -22.31 -9.43 -6.18
C ARG A 184 -21.72 -9.84 -4.83
N LEU A 185 -20.69 -10.71 -4.83
CA LEU A 185 -20.02 -11.14 -3.60
C LEU A 185 -19.38 -9.95 -2.86
N MET A 186 -18.75 -9.02 -3.60
CA MET A 186 -18.18 -7.82 -3.02
C MET A 186 -19.27 -6.91 -2.42
N GLU A 187 -20.39 -6.68 -3.11
CA GLU A 187 -21.49 -5.85 -2.58
C GLU A 187 -22.15 -6.49 -1.34
N GLU A 188 -22.41 -7.80 -1.38
CA GLU A 188 -22.93 -8.55 -0.21
C GLU A 188 -21.99 -8.41 0.99
N ARG A 189 -20.67 -8.51 0.75
CA ARG A 189 -19.68 -8.35 1.82
C ARG A 189 -19.60 -6.91 2.32
N ARG A 190 -19.72 -5.91 1.45
CA ARG A 190 -19.77 -4.49 1.83
C ARG A 190 -20.95 -4.22 2.76
N GLN A 191 -22.15 -4.69 2.41
CA GLN A 191 -23.35 -4.55 3.25
C GLN A 191 -23.16 -5.22 4.62
N PHE A 192 -22.56 -6.41 4.63
CA PHE A 192 -22.21 -7.09 5.87
C PHE A 192 -21.21 -6.29 6.72
N LEU A 193 -20.16 -5.72 6.12
CA LEU A 193 -19.19 -4.87 6.82
C LEU A 193 -19.84 -3.61 7.41
N VAL A 194 -20.73 -2.96 6.66
CA VAL A 194 -21.54 -1.84 7.15
C VAL A 194 -22.40 -2.27 8.35
N SER A 195 -23.01 -3.45 8.31
CA SER A 195 -23.77 -3.98 9.46
C SER A 195 -22.92 -4.25 10.71
N LYS A 196 -21.59 -4.36 10.54
CA LYS A 196 -20.61 -4.52 11.61
C LYS A 196 -19.98 -3.18 12.05
N GLY A 197 -20.43 -2.06 11.49
CA GLY A 197 -19.97 -0.72 11.84
C GLY A 197 -18.78 -0.22 10.99
N TYR A 198 -18.40 -0.95 9.94
CA TYR A 198 -17.35 -0.51 9.01
C TYR A 198 -17.98 0.27 7.86
N SER A 199 -17.72 1.57 7.79
CA SER A 199 -18.22 2.41 6.70
C SER A 199 -17.39 2.22 5.44
N ILE A 200 -17.91 1.43 4.49
CA ILE A 200 -17.32 1.27 3.16
C ILE A 200 -18.35 1.73 2.12
N ARG A 201 -18.02 2.81 1.40
CA ARG A 201 -18.90 3.40 0.38
C ARG A 201 -19.08 2.47 -0.82
N LYS A 202 -17.97 2.01 -1.41
CA LYS A 202 -17.94 1.15 -2.59
C LYS A 202 -16.88 0.07 -2.41
N LEU A 203 -17.24 -1.18 -2.71
CA LEU A 203 -16.31 -2.33 -2.66
C LEU A 203 -16.37 -3.06 -4.00
N ASN A 204 -15.32 -2.91 -4.80
CA ASN A 204 -15.22 -3.45 -6.15
C ASN A 204 -13.75 -3.74 -6.51
N GLN A 205 -13.49 -4.08 -7.77
CA GLN A 205 -12.14 -4.35 -8.27
C GLN A 205 -11.22 -3.14 -8.10
N ALA A 206 -11.70 -1.91 -8.38
CA ALA A 206 -10.93 -0.69 -8.20
C ALA A 206 -10.55 -0.45 -6.72
N TYR A 207 -11.43 -0.75 -5.77
CA TYR A 207 -11.12 -0.72 -4.34
C TYR A 207 -9.96 -1.66 -4.01
N PHE A 208 -10.05 -2.92 -4.43
CA PHE A 208 -8.97 -3.88 -4.18
C PHE A 208 -7.69 -3.53 -4.92
N ALA A 209 -7.77 -2.92 -6.10
CA ALA A 209 -6.61 -2.49 -6.87
C ALA A 209 -5.87 -1.35 -6.17
N PHE A 210 -6.60 -0.40 -5.57
CA PHE A 210 -6.01 0.72 -4.86
C PHE A 210 -5.51 0.36 -3.47
N TYR A 211 -6.34 -0.29 -2.65
CA TYR A 211 -5.94 -0.63 -1.27
C TYR A 211 -5.06 -1.90 -1.21
N GLY A 212 -5.03 -2.73 -2.26
CA GLY A 212 -4.22 -3.97 -2.30
C GLY A 212 -2.74 -3.78 -2.66
N THR A 213 -2.33 -2.60 -3.13
CA THR A 213 -0.92 -2.26 -3.43
C THR A 213 -0.10 -2.09 -2.15
N TYR A 214 -0.74 -1.64 -1.07
CA TYR A 214 -0.15 -1.55 0.26
C TYR A 214 -0.03 -2.96 0.85
N ALA A 215 1.20 -3.46 0.99
CA ALA A 215 1.39 -4.87 1.35
C ALA A 215 0.93 -5.22 2.78
N ASP A 216 0.84 -4.22 3.66
CA ASP A 216 0.35 -4.37 5.04
C ASP A 216 -1.18 -4.23 5.15
N GLU A 217 -1.86 -3.83 4.06
CA GLU A 217 -3.32 -3.72 4.05
C GLU A 217 -3.99 -5.11 3.96
N PRO A 218 -5.18 -5.28 4.54
CA PRO A 218 -5.93 -6.53 4.53
C PRO A 218 -6.22 -7.13 3.16
N THR A 219 -6.21 -6.27 2.15
CA THR A 219 -6.50 -6.56 0.76
C THR A 219 -5.30 -7.13 0.00
N SER A 220 -4.09 -7.04 0.56
CA SER A 220 -2.88 -7.61 -0.03
C SER A 220 -2.81 -9.13 0.21
N VAL A 221 -2.65 -9.87 -0.88
CA VAL A 221 -2.40 -11.33 -0.88
C VAL A 221 -1.00 -11.68 -1.38
N SER A 222 -0.19 -10.66 -1.70
CA SER A 222 1.15 -10.84 -2.25
C SER A 222 2.15 -11.28 -1.17
N PRO A 223 3.04 -12.26 -1.45
CA PRO A 223 4.12 -12.63 -0.53
C PRO A 223 5.18 -11.52 -0.38
N ILE A 224 5.19 -10.52 -1.27
CA ILE A 224 6.17 -9.42 -1.29
C ILE A 224 6.28 -8.72 0.07
N GLY A 225 5.16 -8.49 0.76
CA GLY A 225 5.17 -7.87 2.09
C GLY A 225 6.04 -8.62 3.09
N SER A 226 5.92 -9.95 3.09
CA SER A 226 6.72 -10.83 3.95
C SER A 226 8.20 -10.90 3.52
N GLU A 227 8.47 -10.84 2.22
CA GLU A 227 9.83 -10.81 1.65
C GLU A 227 10.55 -9.50 2.05
N VAL A 228 9.89 -8.36 1.95
CA VAL A 228 10.43 -7.06 2.39
C VAL A 228 10.59 -7.00 3.91
N SER A 229 9.64 -7.56 4.67
CA SER A 229 9.75 -7.68 6.13
C SER A 229 10.93 -8.56 6.55
N GLU A 230 11.24 -9.61 5.79
CA GLU A 230 12.45 -10.41 5.99
C GLU A 230 13.70 -9.60 5.69
N LEU A 231 13.72 -8.84 4.59
CA LEU A 231 14.83 -7.92 4.28
C LEU A 231 15.06 -6.92 5.41
N ARG A 232 13.98 -6.40 6.03
CA ARG A 232 14.07 -5.51 7.19
C ARG A 232 14.66 -6.21 8.41
N ARG A 233 14.21 -7.43 8.73
CA ARG A 233 14.73 -8.23 9.86
C ARG A 233 16.21 -8.59 9.70
N ASP A 234 16.64 -8.86 8.47
CA ASP A 234 18.03 -9.18 8.13
C ASP A 234 18.94 -7.94 8.05
N SER A 235 18.40 -6.73 8.24
CA SER A 235 19.16 -5.48 8.17
C SER A 235 19.56 -4.99 9.56
N VAL A 236 20.81 -4.54 9.69
CA VAL A 236 21.41 -4.18 10.99
C VAL A 236 20.80 -2.90 11.58
N SER A 237 20.27 -2.03 10.72
CA SER A 237 19.61 -0.78 11.11
C SER A 237 18.57 -0.39 10.08
N LEU A 238 17.70 0.56 10.43
CA LEU A 238 16.74 1.14 9.48
C LEU A 238 17.45 1.78 8.27
N ARG A 239 18.61 2.41 8.48
CA ARG A 239 19.44 2.96 7.40
C ARG A 239 19.97 1.87 6.47
N ASP A 240 20.43 0.76 7.03
CA ASP A 240 20.92 -0.39 6.25
C ASP A 240 19.79 -1.00 5.41
N PHE A 241 18.62 -1.18 6.03
CA PHE A 241 17.41 -1.63 5.32
C PHE A 241 17.05 -0.71 4.16
N LEU A 242 16.92 0.59 4.41
CA LEU A 242 16.55 1.56 3.39
C LEU A 242 17.56 1.58 2.23
N ASN A 243 18.86 1.52 2.52
CA ASN A 243 19.89 1.45 1.47
C ASN A 243 19.78 0.17 0.63
N ARG A 244 19.53 -0.98 1.27
CA ARG A 244 19.35 -2.26 0.58
C ARG A 244 18.10 -2.26 -0.28
N ALA A 245 16.99 -1.74 0.25
CA ALA A 245 15.70 -1.67 -0.44
C ALA A 245 15.71 -0.67 -1.60
N ALA A 246 16.27 0.52 -1.41
CA ALA A 246 16.32 1.57 -2.43
C ALA A 246 17.05 1.14 -3.71
N ALA A 247 17.99 0.20 -3.59
CA ALA A 247 18.75 -0.34 -4.72
C ALA A 247 18.05 -1.46 -5.49
N LEU A 248 16.84 -1.88 -5.09
CA LEU A 248 16.09 -2.94 -5.75
C LEU A 248 15.63 -2.52 -7.15
N THR A 249 15.77 -3.42 -8.12
CA THR A 249 15.29 -3.21 -9.51
C THR A 249 14.16 -4.14 -9.93
N SER A 250 13.86 -5.15 -9.12
CA SER A 250 12.82 -6.15 -9.37
C SER A 250 12.54 -6.95 -8.11
N ARG A 251 11.43 -7.69 -8.09
CA ARG A 251 11.21 -8.70 -7.06
C ARG A 251 12.26 -9.81 -7.09
N GLN A 252 12.79 -10.17 -8.25
CA GLN A 252 13.87 -11.16 -8.34
C GLN A 252 15.15 -10.69 -7.63
N ASP A 253 15.47 -9.39 -7.69
CA ASP A 253 16.57 -8.81 -6.91
C ASP A 253 16.30 -8.92 -5.40
N LEU A 254 15.07 -8.64 -4.95
CA LEU A 254 14.65 -8.85 -3.56
C LEU A 254 14.88 -10.31 -3.13
N ILE A 255 14.37 -11.26 -3.90
CA ILE A 255 14.55 -12.69 -3.64
C ILE A 255 16.04 -13.07 -3.59
N ASN A 256 16.86 -12.56 -4.50
CA ASN A 256 18.29 -12.85 -4.53
C ASN A 256 19.02 -12.30 -3.29
N ARG A 257 18.60 -11.15 -2.75
CA ARG A 257 19.17 -10.57 -1.53
C ARG A 257 18.74 -11.28 -0.25
N LEU A 258 17.64 -12.04 -0.29
CA LEU A 258 17.19 -12.91 0.80
C LEU A 258 17.88 -14.28 0.77
N LYS A 259 18.38 -14.72 -0.40
CA LYS A 259 19.17 -15.95 -0.50
C LYS A 259 20.50 -15.76 0.24
N ARG A 260 20.67 -16.49 1.34
CA ARG A 260 21.97 -16.60 2.04
C ARG A 260 22.98 -17.35 1.16
N PRO A 261 24.28 -17.05 1.26
CA PRO A 261 25.34 -17.85 0.65
C PRO A 261 25.48 -19.18 1.41
N SER A 262 24.57 -20.11 1.16
CA SER A 262 24.65 -21.48 1.68
C SER A 262 23.81 -22.41 0.81
N ASP A 263 24.21 -22.56 -0.46
CA ASP A 263 23.81 -23.68 -1.32
C ASP A 263 24.87 -24.07 -2.37
N GLU A 264 25.91 -23.26 -2.61
CA GLU A 264 27.02 -23.65 -3.49
C GLU A 264 28.13 -24.46 -2.80
N GLY A 265 28.15 -24.53 -1.46
CA GLY A 265 29.21 -25.19 -0.69
C GLY A 265 29.03 -26.70 -0.44
N ALA A 266 27.85 -27.26 -0.71
CA ALA A 266 27.53 -28.64 -0.33
C ALA A 266 27.77 -29.69 -1.43
N LEU A 267 28.13 -29.28 -2.66
CA LEU A 267 28.30 -30.19 -3.80
C LEU A 267 29.75 -30.51 -4.18
N LEU A 268 30.75 -29.95 -3.50
CA LEU A 268 32.18 -30.17 -3.82
C LEU A 268 32.93 -31.10 -2.84
N VAL A 269 32.24 -31.80 -1.94
CA VAL A 269 32.87 -32.80 -1.06
C VAL A 269 32.24 -34.18 -1.27
N ARG A 270 32.32 -34.70 -2.50
CA ARG A 270 32.29 -36.15 -2.76
C ARG A 270 33.12 -36.47 -4.01
N SER A 271 34.42 -36.67 -3.83
CA SER A 271 35.22 -37.51 -4.72
C SER A 271 35.75 -38.68 -3.89
N PRO A 272 35.47 -39.94 -4.24
CA PRO A 272 35.96 -41.09 -3.49
C PRO A 272 37.42 -41.40 -3.86
N SER A 273 38.16 -41.85 -2.85
CA SER A 273 39.48 -42.48 -2.95
C SER A 273 39.44 -43.82 -3.68
#